data_AF-A0A167HMK0-F1
#
_entry.id   AF-A0A167HMK0-F1
#
_cell.length_a   1.000
_cell.length_b   1.000
_cell.length_c   1.000
_cell.angle_alpha   90.00
_cell.angle_beta   90.00
_cell.angle_gamma   90.00
#
_symmetry.space_group_name_H-M   'P 1'
#
loop_
_entity.id
_entity.type
_entity.pdbx_description
1 polymer ?
#
loop_
_entity_poly.entity_id
_entity_poly.type
_entity_poly.pdbx_seq_one_letter_code
_entity_poly.pdbx_strand_id
1 'polypeptide(L)'
;MKTFTEHINEETETIKQFLKTQNNIEIKEIKNEGYSRYDFDFISGTTGNPFKIYGVCEAKTRNSNSNDYGDTGVLIELDKLNSICKEVTSKKEENINGDYRPYYLSKYNDVTYLFNLEKCQLGNIIFKRCPKTSSIDGNTEWIDKACFLLNPKDAIIKIYND
;
A
#
# COMPACT_ATOMS: atom_id res chain seq x y z
N MET A 1 5.47 -2.27 23.09
CA MET A 1 5.58 -1.17 22.10
C MET A 1 6.56 -1.67 21.05
N LYS A 2 6.14 -1.79 19.78
CA LYS A 2 6.99 -2.38 18.72
C LYS A 2 8.09 -1.41 18.30
N THR A 3 9.27 -1.92 17.97
CA THR A 3 10.39 -1.11 17.45
C THR A 3 10.17 -0.75 15.97
N PHE A 4 10.85 0.30 15.49
CA PHE A 4 10.80 0.73 14.09
C PHE A 4 11.20 -0.39 13.11
N THR A 5 12.25 -1.13 13.45
CA THR A 5 12.72 -2.30 12.70
C THR A 5 11.66 -3.40 12.66
N GLU A 6 10.93 -3.64 13.76
CA GLU A 6 9.81 -4.60 13.77
C GLU A 6 8.67 -4.15 12.84
N HIS A 7 8.40 -2.85 12.72
CA HIS A 7 7.35 -2.35 11.83
C HIS A 7 7.72 -2.48 10.34
N ILE A 8 8.96 -2.15 9.98
CA ILE A 8 9.50 -2.37 8.62
C ILE A 8 9.49 -3.86 8.26
N ASN A 9 9.85 -4.72 9.21
CA ASN A 9 9.81 -6.17 9.02
C ASN A 9 8.38 -6.68 8.79
N GLU A 10 7.37 -6.11 9.46
CA GLU A 10 5.96 -6.51 9.31
C GLU A 10 5.36 -6.15 7.94
N GLU A 11 5.67 -4.96 7.41
CA GLU A 11 5.24 -4.56 6.07
C GLU A 11 5.97 -5.39 5.00
N THR A 12 7.25 -5.68 5.19
CA THR A 12 8.02 -6.59 4.33
C THR A 12 7.44 -8.01 4.33
N GLU A 13 7.10 -8.56 5.49
CA GLU A 13 6.46 -9.88 5.58
C GLU A 13 5.05 -9.88 4.99
N THR A 14 4.31 -8.78 5.11
CA THR A 14 3.01 -8.61 4.45
C THR A 14 3.13 -8.70 2.93
N ILE A 15 4.12 -8.01 2.35
CA ILE A 15 4.40 -8.08 0.90
C ILE A 15 4.73 -9.52 0.50
N LYS A 16 5.67 -10.18 1.20
CA LYS A 16 6.05 -11.57 0.91
C LYS A 16 4.87 -12.54 1.02
N GLN A 17 4.04 -12.41 2.04
CA GLN A 17 2.85 -13.25 2.22
C GLN A 17 1.83 -13.04 1.10
N PHE A 18 1.55 -11.77 0.76
CA PHE A 18 0.67 -11.45 -0.36
C PHE A 18 1.14 -12.14 -1.64
N LEU A 19 2.42 -12.03 -1.97
CA LEU A 19 2.97 -12.55 -3.22
C LEU A 19 2.99 -14.08 -3.30
N LYS A 20 3.15 -14.79 -2.19
CA LYS A 20 3.01 -16.25 -2.15
C LYS A 20 1.63 -16.73 -2.62
N THR A 21 0.61 -15.86 -2.54
CA THR A 21 -0.74 -16.17 -3.01
C THR A 21 -0.99 -15.75 -4.47
N GLN A 22 -0.05 -15.04 -5.11
CA GLN A 22 -0.24 -14.41 -6.42
C GLN A 22 0.75 -14.95 -7.47
N ASN A 23 0.36 -16.00 -8.18
CA ASN A 23 1.22 -16.68 -9.16
C ASN A 23 1.58 -15.86 -10.40
N ASN A 24 0.87 -14.76 -10.67
CA ASN A 24 1.03 -13.92 -11.86
C ASN A 24 1.69 -12.55 -11.57
N ILE A 25 2.20 -12.37 -10.35
CA ILE A 25 2.89 -11.15 -9.91
C ILE A 25 4.34 -11.50 -9.57
N GLU A 26 5.28 -10.88 -10.27
CA GLU A 26 6.72 -11.01 -10.03
C GLU A 26 7.23 -9.78 -9.26
N ILE A 27 8.01 -9.99 -8.20
CA ILE A 27 8.69 -8.88 -7.50
C ILE A 27 9.83 -8.37 -8.37
N LYS A 28 9.92 -7.04 -8.48
CA LYS A 28 11.13 -6.42 -9.02
C LYS A 28 12.08 -6.00 -7.89
N GLU A 29 11.57 -5.27 -6.89
CA GLU A 29 12.35 -4.76 -5.77
C GLU A 29 11.46 -4.50 -4.54
N ILE A 30 11.95 -4.79 -3.35
CA ILE A 30 11.34 -4.35 -2.08
C ILE A 30 12.21 -3.21 -1.55
N LYS A 31 11.61 -2.04 -1.34
CA LYS A 31 12.27 -0.79 -0.93
C LYS A 31 11.83 -0.29 0.42
N ASN A 32 11.29 -1.17 1.26
CA ASN A 32 10.75 -0.83 2.58
C ASN A 32 11.88 -0.43 3.55
N GLU A 33 12.48 0.71 3.28
CA GLU A 33 13.44 1.44 4.08
C GLU A 33 12.72 2.71 4.52
N GLY A 34 12.86 3.14 5.77
CA GLY A 34 12.06 4.20 6.38
C GLY A 34 11.91 5.55 5.66
N TYR A 35 12.70 5.79 4.60
CA TYR A 35 12.70 7.00 3.78
C TYR A 35 12.18 6.78 2.35
N SER A 36 11.78 5.55 2.00
CA SER A 36 11.27 5.26 0.68
C SER A 36 9.87 5.86 0.45
N ARG A 37 9.62 6.25 -0.80
CA ARG A 37 8.34 6.83 -1.23
C ARG A 37 7.21 5.80 -1.37
N TYR A 38 7.59 4.53 -1.42
CA TYR A 38 6.73 3.34 -1.58
C TYR A 38 7.50 2.10 -1.11
N ASP A 39 6.82 0.98 -0.94
CA ASP A 39 7.41 -0.18 -0.24
C ASP A 39 7.92 -1.27 -1.17
N PHE A 40 7.33 -1.43 -2.37
CA PHE A 40 7.84 -2.38 -3.37
C PHE A 40 7.33 -2.07 -4.80
N ASP A 41 8.06 -2.58 -5.80
CA ASP A 41 7.58 -2.64 -7.18
C ASP A 41 7.43 -4.09 -7.66
N PHE A 42 6.46 -4.28 -8.54
CA PHE A 42 6.13 -5.59 -9.08
C PHE A 42 5.78 -5.51 -10.56
N ILE A 43 5.81 -6.65 -11.24
CA ILE A 43 5.38 -6.81 -12.61
C ILE A 43 4.21 -7.79 -12.59
N SER A 44 3.04 -7.33 -13.01
CA SER A 44 1.89 -8.18 -13.26
C SER A 44 1.87 -8.57 -14.73
N GLY A 45 1.97 -9.88 -14.99
CA GLY A 45 1.96 -10.45 -16.33
C GLY A 45 2.47 -11.88 -16.34
N THR A 46 1.89 -12.74 -17.17
CA THR A 46 2.47 -14.07 -17.44
C THR A 46 3.55 -13.96 -18.50
N THR A 47 4.50 -14.90 -18.53
CA THR A 47 5.60 -14.97 -19.51
C THR A 47 5.15 -14.95 -20.97
N GLY A 48 3.87 -15.20 -21.25
CA GLY A 48 3.27 -15.14 -22.59
C GLY A 48 2.49 -13.86 -22.92
N ASN A 49 2.35 -12.91 -22.00
CA ASN A 49 1.57 -11.69 -22.25
C ASN A 49 2.50 -10.56 -22.76
N PRO A 50 2.29 -10.03 -23.99
CA PRO A 50 3.11 -8.93 -24.49
C PRO A 50 2.92 -7.64 -23.67
N PHE A 51 1.83 -7.54 -22.90
CA PHE A 51 1.54 -6.40 -22.04
C PHE A 51 1.93 -6.71 -20.59
N LYS A 52 2.94 -6.01 -20.09
CA LYS A 52 3.37 -6.04 -18.69
C LYS A 52 2.89 -4.78 -17.98
N ILE A 53 2.26 -4.94 -16.82
CA ILE A 53 1.91 -3.82 -15.95
C ILE A 53 2.95 -3.74 -14.84
N TYR A 54 3.57 -2.57 -14.70
CA TYR A 54 4.55 -2.28 -13.66
C TYR A 54 3.85 -1.60 -12.49
N GLY A 55 3.69 -2.30 -11.38
CA GLY A 55 3.09 -1.76 -10.17
C GLY A 55 4.12 -1.07 -9.29
N VAL A 56 3.83 0.16 -8.85
CA VAL A 56 4.50 0.82 -7.73
C VAL A 56 3.54 0.78 -6.56
N CYS A 57 3.93 0.14 -5.45
CA CYS A 57 3.01 -0.18 -4.37
C CYS A 57 3.50 0.29 -3.01
N GLU A 58 2.62 0.96 -2.28
CA GLU A 58 2.73 1.13 -0.82
C GLU A 58 1.98 -0.02 -0.15
N ALA A 59 2.55 -0.55 0.92
CA ALA A 59 2.00 -1.59 1.77
C ALA A 59 1.71 -1.03 3.17
N LYS A 60 0.61 -1.47 3.77
CA LYS A 60 0.29 -1.13 5.16
C LYS A 60 -0.25 -2.32 5.92
N THR A 61 0.43 -2.66 7.00
CA THR A 61 -0.03 -3.65 7.98
C THR A 61 -0.82 -2.95 9.08
N ARG A 62 -2.02 -3.43 9.36
CA ARG A 62 -2.93 -2.89 10.38
C ARG A 62 -3.18 -3.94 11.44
N ASN A 63 -3.04 -3.54 12.70
CA ASN A 63 -3.37 -4.39 13.85
C ASN A 63 -4.82 -4.17 14.29
N SER A 64 -5.74 -4.41 13.36
CA SER A 64 -7.19 -4.28 13.54
C SER A 64 -7.89 -5.12 12.47
N ASN A 65 -9.15 -5.47 12.72
CA ASN A 65 -10.01 -6.06 11.70
C ASN A 65 -10.54 -4.99 10.75
N SER A 66 -10.87 -5.39 9.53
CA SER A 66 -11.41 -4.47 8.52
C SER A 66 -12.72 -3.81 8.97
N ASN A 67 -13.52 -4.51 9.76
CA ASN A 67 -14.78 -4.01 10.32
C ASN A 67 -14.61 -3.08 11.53
N ASP A 68 -13.42 -3.00 12.14
CA ASP A 68 -13.18 -2.13 13.31
C ASP A 68 -13.27 -0.64 12.94
N TYR A 69 -13.13 -0.32 11.66
CA TYR A 69 -13.36 1.02 11.12
C TYR A 69 -14.81 1.27 10.69
N GLY A 70 -15.73 0.32 10.94
CA GLY A 70 -17.18 0.43 10.74
C GLY A 70 -17.58 0.88 9.34
N ASP A 71 -17.67 -0.02 8.36
CA ASP A 71 -18.09 0.23 6.96
C ASP A 71 -17.42 1.42 6.22
N THR A 72 -16.47 2.12 6.83
CA THR A 72 -15.95 3.40 6.30
C THR A 72 -14.85 3.22 5.26
N GLY A 73 -14.26 2.03 5.13
CA GLY A 73 -13.28 1.70 4.11
C GLY A 73 -11.83 1.71 4.58
N VAL A 74 -10.91 1.55 3.64
CA VAL A 74 -9.47 1.40 3.91
C VAL A 74 -8.78 2.76 3.86
N LEU A 75 -8.15 3.15 4.97
CA LEU A 75 -7.44 4.43 5.04
C LEU A 75 -6.19 4.43 4.16
N ILE A 76 -5.94 5.53 3.45
CA ILE A 76 -4.64 5.85 2.84
C ILE A 76 -4.27 7.28 3.16
N GLU A 77 -3.05 7.51 3.64
CA GLU A 77 -2.56 8.86 3.96
C GLU A 77 -2.33 9.66 2.68
N LEU A 78 -2.75 10.93 2.66
CA LEU A 78 -2.62 11.81 1.49
C LEU A 78 -1.16 11.92 1.00
N ASP A 79 -0.22 12.04 1.92
CA ASP A 79 1.20 12.16 1.58
C ASP A 79 1.75 10.88 0.95
N LYS A 80 1.28 9.71 1.40
CA LYS A 80 1.65 8.42 0.81
C LYS A 80 1.04 8.25 -0.56
N LEU A 81 -0.25 8.56 -0.74
CA LEU A 81 -0.89 8.59 -2.05
C LEU A 81 -0.12 9.48 -3.03
N ASN A 82 0.17 10.72 -2.62
CA ASN A 82 0.93 11.67 -3.44
C ASN A 82 2.34 11.16 -3.78
N SER A 83 3.02 10.52 -2.83
CA SER A 83 4.37 9.98 -3.03
C SER A 83 4.41 8.87 -4.08
N ILE A 84 3.46 7.93 -4.02
CA ILE A 84 3.34 6.84 -5.00
C ILE A 84 3.00 7.41 -6.38
N CYS A 85 2.03 8.33 -6.46
CA CYS A 85 1.65 8.96 -7.73
C CYS A 85 2.82 9.70 -8.36
N LYS A 86 3.61 10.45 -7.58
CA LYS A 86 4.83 11.12 -8.07
C LYS A 86 5.86 10.13 -8.60
N GLU A 87 6.08 9.01 -7.90
CA GLU A 87 7.00 7.98 -8.36
C GLU A 87 6.55 7.35 -9.68
N VAL A 88 5.25 7.02 -9.80
CA VAL A 88 4.68 6.49 -11.06
C VAL A 88 4.88 7.49 -12.20
N THR A 89 4.63 8.78 -11.98
CA THR A 89 4.87 9.82 -12.99
C THR A 89 6.35 9.84 -13.40
N SER A 90 7.29 9.85 -12.45
CA SER A 90 8.73 9.81 -12.75
C SER A 90 9.12 8.59 -13.60
N LYS A 91 8.62 7.40 -13.25
CA LYS A 91 8.89 6.16 -14.01
C LYS A 91 8.29 6.18 -15.42
N LYS A 92 7.11 6.79 -15.60
CA LYS A 92 6.49 7.01 -16.92
C LYS A 92 7.31 7.96 -17.77
N GLU A 93 7.88 9.01 -17.18
CA GLU A 93 8.76 9.96 -17.87
C GLU A 93 10.09 9.30 -18.30
N GLU A 94 10.65 8.42 -17.47
CA GLU A 94 11.88 7.68 -17.78
C GLU A 94 11.68 6.57 -18.82
N ASN A 95 10.50 5.95 -18.86
CA ASN A 95 10.16 4.91 -19.83
C ASN A 95 8.70 5.02 -20.28
N ILE A 96 8.48 5.83 -21.32
CA ILE A 96 7.16 6.14 -21.88
C ILE A 96 6.39 4.92 -22.40
N ASN A 97 7.08 3.83 -22.72
CA ASN A 97 6.46 2.60 -23.22
C ASN A 97 6.02 1.65 -22.07
N GLY A 98 6.43 1.94 -20.83
CA GLY A 98 6.05 1.15 -19.66
C GLY A 98 4.67 1.53 -19.13
N ASP A 99 3.80 0.54 -18.92
CA ASP A 99 2.50 0.73 -18.26
C ASP A 99 2.69 0.70 -16.73
N TYR A 100 3.10 1.83 -16.17
CA TYR A 100 3.26 1.99 -14.72
C TYR A 100 1.96 2.41 -14.05
N ARG A 101 1.61 1.78 -12.93
CA ARG A 101 0.38 2.12 -12.19
C ARG A 101 0.61 2.15 -10.68
N PRO A 102 -0.09 3.05 -9.96
CA PRO A 102 -0.01 3.15 -8.51
C PRO A 102 -0.92 2.12 -7.83
N TYR A 103 -0.37 1.43 -6.83
CA TYR A 103 -1.09 0.43 -6.04
C TYR A 103 -0.99 0.69 -4.55
N TYR A 104 -1.98 0.19 -3.82
CA TYR A 104 -1.98 0.19 -2.36
C TYR A 104 -2.37 -1.18 -1.84
N LEU A 105 -1.49 -1.80 -1.07
CA LEU A 105 -1.71 -3.08 -0.40
C LEU A 105 -2.00 -2.80 1.07
N SER A 106 -3.16 -3.20 1.58
CA SER A 106 -3.48 -3.05 3.00
C SER A 106 -3.90 -4.38 3.60
N LYS A 107 -3.14 -4.83 4.60
CA LYS A 107 -3.42 -6.03 5.38
C LYS A 107 -4.04 -5.65 6.71
N TYR A 108 -5.24 -6.16 6.96
CA TYR A 108 -5.90 -6.22 8.26
C TYR A 108 -5.68 -7.61 8.88
N ASN A 109 -6.15 -7.81 10.10
CA ASN A 109 -6.08 -9.11 10.74
C ASN A 109 -6.92 -10.17 9.99
N ASP A 110 -8.07 -9.78 9.43
CA ASP A 110 -9.08 -10.65 8.80
C ASP A 110 -9.03 -10.67 7.26
N VAL A 111 -8.45 -9.64 6.63
CA VAL A 111 -8.45 -9.52 5.16
C VAL A 111 -7.28 -8.68 4.66
N THR A 112 -6.79 -9.02 3.47
CA THR A 112 -5.79 -8.26 2.72
C THR A 112 -6.40 -7.75 1.42
N TYR A 113 -6.25 -6.45 1.16
CA TYR A 113 -6.74 -5.76 -0.04
C TYR A 113 -5.60 -5.25 -0.89
N LEU A 114 -5.67 -5.45 -2.22
CA LEU A 114 -4.87 -4.68 -3.18
C LEU A 114 -5.78 -3.75 -3.97
N PHE A 115 -5.43 -2.47 -4.02
CA PHE A 115 -6.12 -1.44 -4.79
C PHE A 115 -5.25 -0.99 -5.96
N ASN A 116 -5.86 -0.79 -7.13
CA ASN A 116 -5.28 0.07 -8.16
C ASN A 116 -5.80 1.49 -7.93
N LEU A 117 -4.92 2.40 -7.55
CA LEU A 117 -5.30 3.74 -7.10
C LEU A 117 -5.82 4.63 -8.25
N GLU A 118 -5.48 4.35 -9.52
CA GLU A 118 -6.06 5.04 -10.68
C GLU A 118 -7.54 4.71 -10.89
N LYS A 119 -8.02 3.59 -10.34
CA LYS A 119 -9.41 3.12 -10.48
C LYS A 119 -10.28 3.39 -9.26
N CYS A 120 -9.68 3.79 -8.14
CA CYS A 120 -10.42 4.05 -6.91
C CYS A 120 -11.13 5.40 -7.00
N GLN A 121 -12.38 5.47 -6.54
CA GLN A 121 -13.04 6.76 -6.35
C GLN A 121 -12.61 7.36 -5.02
N LEU A 122 -11.72 8.34 -5.08
CA LEU A 122 -11.31 9.09 -3.90
C LEU A 122 -12.44 10.04 -3.49
N GLY A 123 -12.99 9.81 -2.30
CA GLY A 123 -13.98 10.70 -1.70
C GLY A 123 -13.33 11.96 -1.12
N ASN A 124 -13.97 12.51 -0.08
CA ASN A 124 -13.43 13.67 0.64
C ASN A 124 -12.22 13.28 1.50
N ILE A 125 -11.30 14.23 1.67
CA ILE A 125 -10.23 14.13 2.66
C ILE A 125 -10.87 14.13 4.06
N ILE A 126 -10.44 13.19 4.89
CA ILE A 126 -10.77 13.14 6.30
C ILE A 126 -9.50 13.32 7.14
N PHE A 127 -9.65 13.91 8.32
CA PHE A 127 -8.56 14.00 9.28
C PHE A 127 -8.71 12.88 10.30
N LYS A 128 -7.70 12.02 10.39
CA LYS A 128 -7.65 10.95 11.39
C LYS A 128 -6.51 11.18 12.35
N ARG A 129 -6.85 11.19 13.64
CA ARG A 129 -5.90 11.22 14.72
C ARG A 129 -5.18 9.89 14.81
N CYS A 130 -3.90 9.90 14.47
CA CYS A 130 -3.02 8.73 14.46
C CYS A 130 -1.87 8.97 15.44
N PRO A 131 -1.35 7.92 16.08
CA PRO A 131 -0.10 8.07 16.82
C PRO A 131 1.00 8.49 15.83
N LYS A 132 1.90 9.39 16.24
CA LYS A 132 3.06 9.84 15.46
C LYS A 132 4.13 8.73 15.33
N THR A 133 3.77 7.47 15.59
CA THR A 133 4.61 6.27 15.79
C THR A 133 5.41 5.80 14.57
N SER A 134 5.72 6.69 13.63
CA SER A 134 6.90 6.56 12.75
C SER A 134 8.14 7.25 13.33
N SER A 135 8.11 7.74 14.58
CA SER A 135 9.23 8.43 15.24
C SER A 135 10.11 7.44 16.02
N ILE A 136 11.41 7.45 15.74
CA ILE A 136 12.52 6.67 16.33
C ILE A 136 12.64 6.76 17.86
N ASP A 137 11.91 7.67 18.50
CA ASP A 137 12.27 8.27 19.79
C ASP A 137 11.28 7.93 20.93
N GLY A 138 10.29 7.06 20.70
CA GLY A 138 9.25 6.78 21.70
C GLY A 138 8.25 7.93 21.92
N ASN A 139 8.14 8.84 20.95
CA ASN A 139 7.25 9.99 21.03
C ASN A 139 5.77 9.54 20.91
N THR A 140 5.01 9.70 22.00
CA THR A 140 3.58 9.36 22.12
C THR A 140 2.64 10.44 21.60
N GLU A 141 3.18 11.45 20.92
CA GLU A 141 2.40 12.51 20.32
C GLU A 141 1.41 11.94 19.29
N TRP A 142 0.19 12.48 19.27
CA TRP A 142 -0.81 12.14 18.28
C TRP A 142 -0.91 13.28 17.28
N ILE A 143 -0.87 12.95 16.01
CA ILE A 143 -1.01 13.93 14.92
C ILE A 143 -2.26 13.61 14.12
N ASP A 144 -2.93 14.67 13.67
CA ASP A 144 -4.01 14.52 12.71
C ASP A 144 -3.38 14.37 11.32
N LYS A 145 -3.68 13.25 10.67
CA LYS A 145 -3.25 12.96 9.31
C LYS A 145 -4.41 13.13 8.35
N ALA A 146 -4.16 13.81 7.24
CA ALA A 146 -5.09 13.88 6.12
C ALA A 146 -5.08 12.54 5.38
N CYS A 147 -6.25 11.93 5.24
CA CYS A 147 -6.43 10.60 4.67
C CYS A 147 -7.60 10.56 3.69
N PHE A 148 -7.56 9.61 2.77
CA PHE A 148 -8.74 9.17 2.02
C PHE A 148 -9.22 7.82 2.55
N LEU A 149 -10.50 7.53 2.33
CA LEU A 149 -11.10 6.22 2.55
C LEU A 149 -11.31 5.54 1.19
N LEU A 150 -10.60 4.44 0.97
CA LEU A 150 -10.78 3.58 -0.19
C LEU A 150 -11.94 2.62 0.07
N ASN A 151 -12.90 2.57 -0.84
CA ASN A 151 -14.01 1.65 -0.72
C ASN A 151 -13.48 0.21 -0.90
N PRO A 152 -13.70 -0.73 0.04
CA PRO A 152 -13.24 -2.11 -0.12
C PRO A 152 -13.76 -2.77 -1.40
N LYS A 153 -14.88 -2.31 -1.97
CA LYS A 153 -15.40 -2.79 -3.26
C LYS A 153 -14.50 -2.47 -4.46
N ASP A 154 -13.65 -1.45 -4.36
CA ASP A 154 -12.73 -1.04 -5.42
C ASP A 154 -11.41 -1.85 -5.40
N ALA A 155 -11.21 -2.70 -4.38
CA ALA A 155 -10.05 -3.58 -4.32
C ALA A 155 -10.10 -4.60 -5.47
N ILE A 156 -8.99 -4.68 -6.21
CA ILE A 156 -8.83 -5.59 -7.35
C ILE A 156 -8.47 -7.01 -6.90
N ILE A 157 -7.91 -7.16 -5.70
CA ILE A 157 -7.65 -8.44 -5.04
C ILE A 157 -8.11 -8.34 -3.58
N LYS A 158 -8.74 -9.41 -3.10
CA LYS A 158 -9.16 -9.62 -1.71
C LYS A 158 -8.76 -11.02 -1.26
N ILE A 159 -8.06 -11.11 -0.14
CA ILE A 159 -7.64 -12.38 0.45
C ILE A 159 -8.12 -12.37 1.90
N TYR A 160 -8.96 -13.33 2.28
CA TYR A 160 -9.36 -13.50 3.68
C TYR A 160 -8.24 -14.22 4.43
N ASN A 161 -7.87 -13.68 5.58
CA ASN A 161 -6.84 -14.25 6.44
C ASN A 161 -7.50 -15.19 7.45
N ASP A 162 -6.95 -16.38 7.61
CA ASP A 162 -7.39 -17.39 8.60
C ASP A 162 -6.99 -17.01 10.03
#